data_AF-A0A6V7UHC8-F1
#
_entry.id   AF-A0A6V7UHC8-F1
#
_cell.length_a   1.000
_cell.length_b   1.000
_cell.length_c   1.000
_cell.angle_alpha   90.00
_cell.angle_beta   90.00
_cell.angle_gamma   90.00
#
_symmetry.space_group_name_H-M   'P 1'
#
loop_
_entity.id
_entity.type
_entity.pdbx_description
1 polymer ?
#
loop_
_entity_poly.entity_id
_entity_poly.type
_entity_poly.pdbx_seq_one_letter_code
_entity_poly.pdbx_strand_id
1 'polypeptide(L)'
;MNFSSNFCERLNFIERPTENPKKGTFLLAKEDLFKLEENSVALWRIDNQNLLQKYIPFVVEEEGEYKGEIHYKNSQTYSGWSPDFVDYHIVVRVEYIKKSRSDNIVRPLLPLQDLFPVVCSTINGAEDKSIVKVSQSEPLGHKFNVKETQLIEHLKVFVEIMLKHAITLQFVQNIKENNDWNYLCSMTEIETKIKNCLQNICSENDRWLPSFLEALNNFPNIFFLRDFNDHSDEQQSCQACLLKCLDVNQAIQLYTEEVYDTETIVPKMLTNCENTVCNIDFYLCNKCADAALKYHKIYHLRYSIFKASEMKLELTSTENPEYSVEQVIEQCKNDTEWVENLCIEGANVILSE
;
A
#
# COMPACT_ATOMS: atom_id res chain seq x y z
N MET A 1 -9.74 25.70 -6.30
CA MET A 1 -10.16 25.23 -7.64
C MET A 1 -10.10 23.71 -7.64
N ASN A 2 -11.10 23.03 -8.19
CA ASN A 2 -11.10 21.56 -8.32
C ASN A 2 -10.04 21.15 -9.35
N PHE A 3 -8.79 20.97 -8.90
CA PHE A 3 -7.77 20.29 -9.69
C PHE A 3 -8.01 18.78 -9.62
N SER A 4 -9.10 18.34 -10.23
CA SER A 4 -9.19 16.97 -10.75
C SER A 4 -8.31 16.90 -11.99
N SER A 5 -6.98 17.04 -11.80
CA SER A 5 -6.03 16.62 -12.81
C SER A 5 -6.33 15.16 -13.12
N ASN A 6 -6.49 14.84 -14.39
CA ASN A 6 -6.75 13.50 -14.83
C ASN A 6 -5.60 12.58 -14.33
N PHE A 7 -5.92 11.42 -13.77
CA PHE A 7 -4.94 10.53 -13.14
C PHE A 7 -3.83 10.05 -14.08
N CYS A 8 -4.10 10.01 -15.39
CA CYS A 8 -3.05 9.74 -16.37
C CYS A 8 -2.17 10.96 -16.70
N GLU A 9 -2.63 12.18 -16.41
CA GLU A 9 -1.72 13.33 -16.33
C GLU A 9 -0.80 13.16 -15.12
N ARG A 10 -1.30 12.67 -13.97
CA ARG A 10 -0.49 12.37 -12.76
C ARG A 10 0.62 11.36 -13.05
N LEU A 11 0.31 10.31 -13.82
CA LEU A 11 1.24 9.32 -14.36
C LEU A 11 2.40 9.91 -15.15
N ASN A 12 2.09 10.83 -16.06
CA ASN A 12 3.10 11.51 -16.85
C ASN A 12 4.02 12.36 -15.96
N PHE A 13 3.60 12.71 -14.74
CA PHE A 13 4.40 13.47 -13.80
C PHE A 13 5.29 12.62 -12.89
N ILE A 14 5.09 11.30 -12.83
CA ILE A 14 5.90 10.36 -12.03
C ILE A 14 6.74 9.49 -12.97
N GLU A 15 8.00 9.87 -13.14
CA GLU A 15 8.95 9.13 -13.96
C GLU A 15 10.09 8.61 -13.08
N ARG A 16 10.52 7.36 -13.28
CA ARG A 16 11.73 6.86 -12.64
C ARG A 16 12.93 7.59 -13.27
N PRO A 17 13.82 8.20 -12.48
CA PRO A 17 15.02 8.80 -13.04
C PRO A 17 15.88 7.73 -13.73
N THR A 18 16.48 8.07 -14.86
CA THR A 18 17.53 7.23 -15.46
C THR A 18 18.82 7.34 -14.64
N GLU A 19 19.76 6.41 -14.80
CA GLU A 19 21.09 6.50 -14.17
C GLU A 19 21.81 7.82 -14.52
N ASN A 20 21.55 8.34 -15.73
CA ASN A 20 22.08 9.59 -16.25
C ASN A 20 20.92 10.53 -16.65
N PRO A 21 20.26 11.17 -15.67
CA PRO A 21 19.12 12.04 -15.93
C PRO A 21 19.56 13.33 -16.62
N LYS A 22 18.67 13.91 -17.43
CA LYS A 22 18.96 15.13 -18.19
C LYS A 22 19.12 16.33 -17.26
N LYS A 23 19.99 17.27 -17.65
CA LYS A 23 20.10 18.57 -16.96
C LYS A 23 18.75 19.29 -16.95
N GLY A 24 18.35 19.76 -15.78
CA GLY A 24 17.09 20.43 -15.54
C GLY A 24 15.95 19.52 -15.07
N THR A 25 16.16 18.20 -15.01
CA THR A 25 15.22 17.27 -14.37
C THR A 25 15.13 17.58 -12.87
N PHE A 26 13.92 17.68 -12.34
CA PHE A 26 13.67 17.81 -10.91
C PHE A 26 13.38 16.44 -10.33
N LEU A 27 13.94 16.20 -9.16
CA LEU A 27 13.86 14.97 -8.41
C LEU A 27 13.29 15.26 -7.04
N LEU A 28 12.58 14.28 -6.49
CA LEU A 28 12.17 14.24 -5.10
C LEU A 28 12.71 12.96 -4.48
N ALA A 29 13.34 13.08 -3.31
CA ALA A 29 13.76 11.92 -2.53
C ALA A 29 12.50 11.27 -1.95
N LYS A 30 12.37 9.95 -2.10
CA LYS A 30 11.23 9.20 -1.56
C LYS A 30 11.12 9.35 -0.04
N GLU A 31 12.25 9.41 0.66
CA GLU A 31 12.30 9.63 2.11
C GLU A 31 11.71 10.98 2.54
N ASP A 32 11.84 12.03 1.71
CA ASP A 32 11.31 13.35 2.03
C ASP A 32 9.77 13.37 1.97
N LEU A 33 9.11 12.38 1.33
CA LEU A 33 7.65 12.25 1.31
C LEU A 33 7.06 12.04 2.71
N PHE A 34 7.85 11.50 3.63
CA PHE A 34 7.39 11.05 4.95
C PHE A 34 7.74 12.02 6.07
N LYS A 35 8.30 13.19 5.75
CA LYS A 35 8.68 14.18 6.77
C LYS A 35 7.42 14.85 7.33
N LEU A 36 7.27 14.73 8.66
CA LEU A 36 6.11 15.10 9.49
C LEU A 36 5.70 16.59 9.45
N GLU A 37 6.40 17.44 8.72
CA GLU A 37 6.12 18.87 8.63
C GLU A 37 5.65 19.24 7.23
N GLU A 38 4.39 19.69 7.11
CA GLU A 38 3.88 20.40 5.93
C GLU A 38 4.89 21.48 5.52
N ASN A 39 5.26 21.52 4.24
CA ASN A 39 6.23 22.46 3.67
C ASN A 39 7.71 22.22 4.01
N SER A 40 8.13 21.01 4.39
CA SER A 40 9.55 20.69 4.64
C SER A 40 10.25 19.99 3.46
N VAL A 41 9.46 19.46 2.52
CA VAL A 41 9.91 18.62 1.40
C VAL A 41 10.65 19.46 0.37
N ALA A 42 11.90 19.11 0.05
CA ALA A 42 12.70 19.84 -0.94
C ALA A 42 12.69 19.13 -2.30
N LEU A 43 12.76 19.92 -3.38
CA LEU A 43 13.03 19.38 -4.71
C LEU A 43 14.52 19.51 -5.05
N TRP A 44 15.03 18.59 -5.84
CA TRP A 44 16.42 18.53 -6.27
C TRP A 44 16.52 18.60 -7.79
N ARG A 45 17.11 19.66 -8.33
CA ARG A 45 17.28 19.82 -9.77
C ARG A 45 18.65 19.30 -10.21
N ILE A 46 18.71 18.45 -11.23
CA ILE A 46 19.97 18.09 -11.90
C ILE A 46 20.55 19.35 -12.54
N ASP A 47 21.59 19.92 -11.93
CA ASP A 47 22.24 21.12 -12.44
C ASP A 47 23.33 20.76 -13.44
N ASN A 48 24.14 19.73 -13.15
CA ASN A 48 25.12 19.12 -14.06
C ASN A 48 25.16 17.60 -13.82
N GLN A 49 25.91 16.84 -14.63
CA GLN A 49 25.86 15.36 -14.69
C GLN A 49 25.82 14.65 -13.32
N ASN A 50 26.59 15.14 -12.34
CA ASN A 50 26.67 14.52 -11.00
C ASN A 50 26.28 15.49 -9.87
N LEU A 51 25.58 16.60 -10.17
CA LEU A 51 25.30 17.65 -9.19
C LEU A 51 23.81 18.01 -9.16
N LEU A 52 23.24 17.92 -7.96
CA LEU A 52 21.89 18.34 -7.63
C LEU A 52 21.91 19.72 -6.98
N GLN A 53 20.97 20.58 -7.34
CA GLN A 53 20.70 21.85 -6.67
C GLN A 53 19.39 21.78 -5.90
N LYS A 54 19.40 22.17 -4.63
CA LYS A 54 18.22 22.14 -3.77
C LYS A 54 17.27 23.31 -4.04
N TYR A 55 15.99 23.01 -4.09
CA TYR A 55 14.88 23.94 -4.17
C TYR A 55 14.02 23.81 -2.93
N ILE A 56 13.79 24.94 -2.25
CA ILE A 56 13.13 24.98 -0.93
C ILE A 56 11.66 25.42 -1.13
N PRO A 57 10.71 24.72 -0.50
CA PRO A 57 9.30 25.08 -0.55
C PRO A 57 9.01 26.38 0.21
N PHE A 58 8.01 27.12 -0.24
CA PHE A 58 7.42 28.24 0.47
C PHE A 58 5.95 28.39 0.07
N VAL A 59 5.11 28.80 1.01
CA VAL A 59 3.70 29.08 0.75
C VAL A 59 3.57 30.47 0.13
N VAL A 60 2.78 30.60 -0.93
CA VAL A 60 2.49 31.90 -1.54
C VAL A 60 1.48 32.65 -0.66
N GLU A 61 1.98 33.63 0.09
CA GLU A 61 1.15 34.46 0.99
C GLU A 61 0.48 35.65 0.27
N GLU A 62 1.01 36.05 -0.90
CA GLU A 62 0.54 37.20 -1.66
C GLU A 62 -0.87 36.97 -2.25
N GLU A 63 -1.69 38.03 -2.28
CA GLU A 63 -3.03 37.95 -2.87
C GLU A 63 -2.95 37.81 -4.39
N GLY A 64 -3.52 36.71 -4.91
CA GLY A 64 -3.49 36.38 -6.32
C GLY A 64 -4.03 34.98 -6.61
N GLU A 65 -3.85 34.52 -7.84
CA GLU A 65 -4.33 33.22 -8.31
C GLU A 65 -3.71 32.03 -7.56
N TYR A 66 -2.48 32.19 -7.05
CA TYR A 66 -1.71 31.13 -6.40
C TYR A 66 -1.72 31.21 -4.85
N LYS A 67 -2.58 32.03 -4.23
CA LYS A 67 -2.59 32.23 -2.78
C LYS A 67 -2.82 30.91 -2.04
N GLY A 68 -1.91 30.56 -1.14
CA GLY A 68 -1.95 29.31 -0.38
C GLY A 68 -1.34 28.09 -1.09
N GLU A 69 -0.83 28.24 -2.32
CA GLU A 69 -0.10 27.17 -3.01
C GLU A 69 1.36 27.07 -2.53
N ILE A 70 1.96 25.89 -2.67
CA ILE A 70 3.37 25.62 -2.36
C ILE A 70 4.22 25.77 -3.61
N HIS A 71 5.11 26.77 -3.61
CA HIS A 71 6.09 27.00 -4.65
C HIS A 71 7.51 26.69 -4.15
N TYR A 72 8.44 26.52 -5.09
CA TYR A 72 9.81 26.09 -4.79
C TYR A 72 10.82 27.07 -5.36
N LYS A 73 11.74 27.53 -4.51
CA LYS A 73 12.78 28.49 -4.89
C LYS A 73 14.17 27.87 -4.84
N ASN A 74 15.00 28.16 -5.85
CA ASN A 74 16.38 27.67 -5.88
C ASN A 74 17.18 28.19 -4.67
N SER A 75 18.00 27.32 -4.08
CA SER A 75 18.92 27.66 -3.00
C SER A 75 20.38 27.54 -3.47
N GLN A 76 21.31 27.89 -2.57
CA GLN A 76 22.76 27.71 -2.77
C GLN A 76 23.26 26.35 -2.25
N THR A 77 22.36 25.44 -1.88
CA THR A 77 22.69 24.10 -1.39
C THR A 77 22.78 23.12 -2.56
N TYR A 78 23.85 22.34 -2.59
CA TYR A 78 24.11 21.35 -3.62
C TYR A 78 24.40 19.97 -3.01
N SER A 79 24.12 18.91 -3.76
CA SER A 79 24.42 17.53 -3.40
C SER A 79 24.93 16.73 -4.61
N GLY A 80 25.56 15.59 -4.39
CA GLY A 80 26.00 14.68 -5.44
C GLY A 80 24.87 13.80 -5.98
N TRP A 81 24.87 13.52 -7.28
CA TRP A 81 24.05 12.46 -7.88
C TRP A 81 24.90 11.20 -8.10
N SER A 82 24.35 10.03 -7.75
CA SER A 82 24.91 8.71 -8.04
C SER A 82 23.81 7.83 -8.67
N PRO A 83 24.13 6.97 -9.64
CA PRO A 83 23.20 5.95 -10.14
C PRO A 83 22.61 5.06 -9.05
N ASP A 84 23.34 4.83 -7.95
CA ASP A 84 22.86 4.07 -6.79
C ASP A 84 21.62 4.73 -6.15
N PHE A 85 21.42 6.02 -6.36
CA PHE A 85 20.28 6.77 -5.81
C PHE A 85 19.04 6.75 -6.70
N VAL A 86 19.08 6.11 -7.88
CA VAL A 86 17.95 6.03 -8.82
C VAL A 86 16.70 5.50 -8.15
N ASP A 87 16.82 4.42 -7.38
CA ASP A 87 15.66 3.76 -6.75
C ASP A 87 15.09 4.55 -5.56
N TYR A 88 15.84 5.52 -5.05
CA TYR A 88 15.46 6.37 -3.91
C TYR A 88 14.81 7.69 -4.34
N HIS A 89 14.73 7.97 -5.65
CA HIS A 89 14.22 9.23 -6.17
C HIS A 89 13.11 9.01 -7.20
N ILE A 90 12.26 10.03 -7.34
CA ILE A 90 11.27 10.14 -8.41
C ILE A 90 11.52 11.44 -9.18
N VAL A 91 11.20 11.46 -10.47
CA VAL A 91 11.17 12.69 -11.26
C VAL A 91 9.87 13.42 -10.95
N VAL A 92 9.97 14.73 -10.70
CA VAL A 92 8.84 15.64 -10.53
C VAL A 92 8.82 16.61 -11.70
N ARG A 93 7.73 16.67 -12.46
CA ARG A 93 7.60 17.71 -13.48
C ARG A 93 7.14 19.02 -12.85
N VAL A 94 7.76 20.11 -13.28
CA VAL A 94 7.51 21.45 -12.74
C VAL A 94 7.25 22.45 -13.85
N GLU A 95 6.50 23.49 -13.52
CA GLU A 95 6.35 24.70 -14.30
C GLU A 95 7.21 25.82 -13.70
N TYR A 96 7.90 26.58 -14.55
CA TYR A 96 8.62 27.77 -14.11
C TYR A 96 7.66 28.96 -13.98
N ILE A 97 7.44 29.40 -12.75
CA ILE A 97 6.70 30.64 -12.46
C ILE A 97 7.60 31.85 -12.67
N LYS A 98 8.87 31.73 -12.30
CA LYS A 98 9.89 32.78 -12.51
C LYS A 98 11.21 32.14 -12.90
N LYS A 99 11.85 32.68 -13.93
CA LYS A 99 13.18 32.23 -14.37
C LYS A 99 14.09 33.44 -14.58
N SER A 100 15.08 33.59 -13.71
CA SER A 100 16.08 34.66 -13.80
C SER A 100 17.47 34.13 -13.47
N ARG A 101 18.49 34.99 -13.57
CA ARG A 101 19.88 34.59 -13.31
C ARG A 101 20.12 34.16 -11.86
N SER A 102 19.38 34.73 -10.90
CA SER A 102 19.57 34.50 -9.46
C SER A 102 18.34 33.93 -8.76
N ASP A 103 17.16 34.07 -9.35
CA ASP A 103 15.89 33.75 -8.72
C ASP A 103 15.02 32.93 -9.67
N ASN A 104 14.87 31.65 -9.36
CA ASN A 104 14.09 30.67 -10.08
C ASN A 104 13.02 30.10 -9.14
N ILE A 105 11.76 30.32 -9.50
CA ILE A 105 10.60 29.82 -8.79
C ILE A 105 9.90 28.84 -9.70
N VAL A 106 9.65 27.65 -9.18
CA VAL A 106 8.92 26.60 -9.87
C VAL A 106 7.76 26.11 -9.02
N ARG A 107 6.74 25.57 -9.67
CA ARG A 107 5.68 24.82 -9.00
C ARG A 107 5.59 23.42 -9.61
N PRO A 108 5.35 22.37 -8.82
CA PRO A 108 4.99 21.07 -9.36
C PRO A 108 3.76 21.19 -10.27
N LEU A 109 3.72 20.43 -11.36
CA LEU A 109 2.53 20.35 -12.21
C LEU A 109 1.37 19.62 -11.51
N LEU A 110 1.69 18.82 -10.49
CA LEU A 110 0.74 18.19 -9.58
C LEU A 110 1.18 18.45 -8.13
N PRO A 111 0.28 18.86 -7.21
CA PRO A 111 0.60 18.95 -5.79
C PRO A 111 1.24 17.65 -5.29
N LEU A 112 2.31 17.74 -4.49
CA LEU A 112 3.02 16.55 -4.02
C LEU A 112 2.10 15.59 -3.23
N GLN A 113 1.07 16.13 -2.58
CA GLN A 113 0.06 15.36 -1.86
C GLN A 113 -0.82 14.48 -2.76
N ASP A 114 -1.01 14.89 -4.00
CA ASP A 114 -1.81 14.17 -4.98
C ASP A 114 -0.97 13.15 -5.78
N LEU A 115 0.37 13.19 -5.63
CA LEU A 115 1.28 12.17 -6.17
C LEU A 115 1.27 10.90 -5.30
N PHE A 116 1.05 11.02 -3.99
CA PHE A 116 1.10 9.91 -3.03
C PHE A 116 -0.08 9.95 -2.04
N PRO A 117 -1.30 9.59 -2.47
CA PRO A 117 -2.51 9.72 -1.65
C PRO A 117 -2.44 8.97 -0.31
N VAL A 118 -1.82 7.78 -0.29
CA VAL A 118 -1.66 6.99 0.95
C VAL A 118 -0.77 7.70 1.96
N VAL A 119 0.40 8.19 1.51
CA VAL A 119 1.38 8.90 2.36
C VAL A 119 0.79 10.20 2.92
N CYS A 120 -0.05 10.89 2.15
CA CYS A 120 -0.63 12.14 2.61
C CYS A 120 -1.89 11.96 3.47
N SER A 121 -2.62 10.84 3.31
CA SER A 121 -3.74 10.50 4.18
C SER A 121 -3.30 10.18 5.63
N THR A 122 -2.13 9.57 5.81
CA THR A 122 -1.57 9.28 7.14
C THR A 122 -1.03 10.53 7.83
N ILE A 123 -0.53 11.51 7.07
CA ILE A 123 0.02 12.78 7.59
C ILE A 123 -1.10 13.76 7.97
N ASN A 124 -2.17 13.85 7.18
CA ASN A 124 -3.20 14.88 7.37
C ASN A 124 -4.34 14.49 8.32
N GLY A 125 -4.37 13.25 8.82
CA GLY A 125 -5.42 12.75 9.73
C GLY A 125 -6.85 12.85 9.16
N ALA A 126 -6.99 13.14 7.87
CA ALA A 126 -8.26 13.32 7.19
C ALA A 126 -8.73 11.95 6.65
N GLU A 127 -9.84 11.47 7.19
CA GLU A 127 -10.63 10.40 6.57
C GLU A 127 -11.24 10.93 5.27
N ASP A 128 -10.46 10.96 4.20
CA ASP A 128 -10.98 11.29 2.89
C ASP A 128 -11.91 10.15 2.42
N LYS A 129 -13.13 10.48 1.98
CA LYS A 129 -14.18 9.51 1.60
C LYS A 129 -13.86 8.77 0.30
N SER A 130 -12.78 9.16 -0.37
CA SER A 130 -12.15 8.45 -1.49
C SER A 130 -11.26 7.29 -1.02
N ILE A 131 -10.92 7.24 0.27
CA ILE A 131 -10.16 6.18 0.92
C ILE A 131 -11.11 5.01 1.18
N VAL A 132 -11.11 4.03 0.28
CA VAL A 132 -11.43 2.67 0.70
C VAL A 132 -10.17 2.14 1.39
N LYS A 133 -10.01 2.44 2.68
CA LYS A 133 -9.26 1.53 3.56
C LYS A 133 -9.98 0.22 3.38
N VAL A 134 -9.29 -0.80 2.87
CA VAL A 134 -9.83 -2.14 2.79
C VAL A 134 -9.80 -2.74 4.20
N SER A 135 -10.60 -2.14 5.08
CA SER A 135 -10.84 -2.57 6.44
C SER A 135 -12.22 -2.05 6.76
N GLN A 136 -13.11 -2.98 7.13
CA GLN A 136 -14.54 -2.80 7.40
C GLN A 136 -15.39 -2.86 6.13
N SER A 137 -15.64 -4.09 5.67
CA SER A 137 -16.86 -4.36 4.93
C SER A 137 -18.07 -4.14 5.85
N GLU A 138 -19.08 -3.41 5.38
CA GLU A 138 -20.38 -3.39 6.05
C GLU A 138 -20.88 -4.83 6.23
N PRO A 139 -21.42 -5.19 7.41
CA PRO A 139 -21.88 -6.54 7.68
C PRO A 139 -23.11 -6.85 6.80
N LEU A 140 -22.86 -7.52 5.68
CA LEU A 140 -23.91 -8.18 4.92
C LEU A 140 -24.44 -9.33 5.77
N GLY A 141 -25.69 -9.22 6.23
CA GLY A 141 -26.43 -10.27 6.93
C GLY A 141 -26.71 -11.47 6.02
N HIS A 142 -25.67 -12.17 5.61
CA HIS A 142 -25.75 -13.31 4.72
C HIS A 142 -25.97 -14.59 5.52
N LYS A 143 -27.01 -15.36 5.15
CA LYS A 143 -27.25 -16.68 5.74
C LYS A 143 -26.31 -17.67 5.08
N PHE A 144 -25.28 -18.07 5.80
CA PHE A 144 -24.31 -19.05 5.34
C PHE A 144 -24.94 -20.43 5.11
N ASN A 145 -24.54 -21.09 4.03
CA ASN A 145 -24.82 -22.51 3.80
C ASN A 145 -23.87 -23.40 4.63
N VAL A 146 -24.13 -24.71 4.67
CA VAL A 146 -23.38 -25.67 5.52
C VAL A 146 -21.86 -25.65 5.27
N LYS A 147 -21.41 -25.50 4.03
CA LYS A 147 -19.98 -25.48 3.69
C LYS A 147 -19.32 -24.17 4.12
N GLU A 148 -20.05 -23.07 4.00
CA GLU A 148 -19.61 -21.76 4.46
C GLU A 148 -19.56 -21.72 6.00
N THR A 149 -20.52 -22.34 6.68
CA THR A 149 -20.48 -22.54 8.13
C THR A 149 -19.25 -23.33 8.57
N GLN A 150 -18.89 -24.39 7.84
CA GLN A 150 -17.67 -25.17 8.16
C GLN A 150 -16.38 -24.34 7.98
N LEU A 151 -16.29 -23.51 6.94
CA LEU A 151 -15.17 -22.61 6.75
C LEU A 151 -15.05 -21.61 7.91
N ILE A 152 -16.17 -21.05 8.36
CA ILE A 152 -16.21 -20.12 9.50
C ILE A 152 -15.67 -20.81 10.77
N GLU A 153 -16.03 -22.06 11.04
CA GLU A 153 -15.49 -22.78 12.20
C GLU A 153 -13.98 -23.03 12.08
N HIS A 154 -13.47 -23.34 10.89
CA HIS A 154 -12.02 -23.41 10.66
C HIS A 154 -11.33 -22.06 10.88
N LEU A 155 -11.95 -20.96 10.42
CA LEU A 155 -11.45 -19.60 10.62
C LEU A 155 -11.44 -19.20 12.09
N LYS A 156 -12.45 -19.58 12.89
CA LYS A 156 -12.46 -19.34 14.34
C LYS A 156 -11.28 -20.00 15.04
N VAL A 157 -10.99 -21.26 14.69
CA VAL A 157 -9.79 -21.96 15.20
C VAL A 157 -8.52 -21.24 14.74
N PHE A 158 -8.48 -20.74 13.50
CA PHE A 158 -7.33 -20.01 12.99
C PHE A 158 -7.11 -18.65 13.67
N VAL A 159 -8.18 -17.93 14.04
CA VAL A 159 -8.08 -16.73 14.88
C VAL A 159 -7.45 -17.07 16.23
N GLU A 160 -7.85 -18.18 16.87
CA GLU A 160 -7.21 -18.64 18.11
C GLU A 160 -5.71 -18.93 17.91
N ILE A 161 -5.34 -19.55 16.79
CA ILE A 161 -3.92 -19.79 16.44
C ILE A 161 -3.19 -18.44 16.34
N MET A 162 -3.77 -17.46 15.64
CA MET A 162 -3.14 -16.15 15.42
C MET A 162 -3.01 -15.35 16.72
N LEU A 163 -3.99 -15.39 17.63
CA LEU A 163 -3.87 -14.79 18.97
C LEU A 163 -2.69 -15.36 19.76
N LYS A 164 -2.53 -16.69 19.76
CA LYS A 164 -1.39 -17.35 20.43
C LYS A 164 -0.06 -17.09 19.71
N HIS A 165 -0.10 -16.98 18.39
CA HIS A 165 1.07 -16.70 17.59
C HIS A 165 1.58 -15.28 17.79
N ALA A 166 0.71 -14.27 17.87
CA ALA A 166 1.08 -12.88 18.12
C ALA A 166 1.88 -12.67 19.42
N ILE A 167 1.69 -13.51 20.44
CA ILE A 167 2.45 -13.44 21.69
C ILE A 167 3.87 -14.00 21.55
N THR A 168 4.06 -15.08 20.78
CA THR A 168 5.30 -15.88 20.81
C THR A 168 6.08 -15.88 19.51
N LEU A 169 5.42 -15.60 18.38
CA LEU A 169 5.90 -15.73 17.01
C LEU A 169 6.45 -17.13 16.65
N GLN A 170 6.17 -18.13 17.48
CA GLN A 170 6.62 -19.52 17.31
C GLN A 170 5.46 -20.53 17.31
N PHE A 171 4.25 -20.10 17.69
CA PHE A 171 3.11 -21.00 17.85
C PHE A 171 2.74 -21.77 16.56
N VAL A 172 2.80 -21.13 15.39
CA VAL A 172 2.51 -21.76 14.09
C VAL A 172 3.48 -22.90 13.81
N GLN A 173 4.77 -22.69 14.06
CA GLN A 173 5.82 -23.69 13.91
C GLN A 173 5.62 -24.83 14.91
N ASN A 174 5.34 -24.50 16.17
CA ASN A 174 5.07 -25.48 17.22
C ASN A 174 3.88 -26.40 16.88
N ILE A 175 2.82 -25.89 16.24
CA ILE A 175 1.69 -26.74 15.78
C ILE A 175 2.18 -27.76 14.75
N LYS A 176 2.98 -27.31 13.77
CA LYS A 176 3.50 -28.16 12.68
C LYS A 176 4.48 -29.22 13.21
N GLU A 177 5.40 -28.80 14.07
CA GLU A 177 6.43 -29.69 14.65
C GLU A 177 5.84 -30.74 15.59
N ASN A 178 4.85 -30.36 16.41
CA ASN A 178 4.21 -31.27 17.36
C ASN A 178 3.05 -32.07 16.77
N ASN A 179 2.69 -31.86 15.50
CA ASN A 179 1.49 -32.43 14.87
C ASN A 179 0.22 -32.24 15.71
N ASP A 180 -0.01 -31.01 16.21
CA ASP A 180 -1.17 -30.72 17.04
C ASP A 180 -2.45 -30.71 16.21
N TRP A 181 -3.11 -31.87 16.14
CA TRP A 181 -4.33 -32.10 15.35
C TRP A 181 -5.49 -31.18 15.71
N ASN A 182 -5.50 -30.58 16.91
CA ASN A 182 -6.55 -29.64 17.30
C ASN A 182 -6.53 -28.36 16.44
N TYR A 183 -5.33 -27.97 15.97
CA TYR A 183 -5.12 -26.77 15.16
C TYR A 183 -4.77 -27.10 13.71
N LEU A 184 -3.99 -28.17 13.50
CA LEU A 184 -3.41 -28.51 12.21
C LEU A 184 -4.48 -28.75 11.13
N CYS A 185 -5.61 -29.37 11.49
CA CYS A 185 -6.70 -29.64 10.53
C CYS A 185 -7.29 -28.33 9.97
N SER A 186 -7.68 -27.40 10.84
CA SER A 186 -8.25 -26.12 10.43
C SER A 186 -7.24 -25.26 9.67
N MET A 187 -5.98 -25.22 10.11
CA MET A 187 -4.93 -24.48 9.42
C MET A 187 -4.69 -25.03 8.00
N THR A 188 -4.60 -26.36 7.85
CA THR A 188 -4.38 -27.01 6.55
C THR A 188 -5.56 -26.79 5.60
N GLU A 189 -6.79 -26.81 6.10
CA GLU A 189 -7.99 -26.56 5.28
C GLU A 189 -7.99 -25.13 4.72
N ILE A 190 -7.67 -24.13 5.56
CA ILE A 190 -7.57 -22.73 5.13
C ILE A 190 -6.44 -22.54 4.11
N GLU A 191 -5.25 -23.08 4.38
CA GLU A 191 -4.11 -23.00 3.46
C GLU A 191 -4.42 -23.65 2.11
N THR A 192 -5.13 -24.78 2.12
CA THR A 192 -5.56 -25.47 0.89
C THR A 192 -6.56 -24.64 0.10
N LYS A 193 -7.55 -24.03 0.76
CA LYS A 193 -8.52 -23.14 0.11
C LYS A 193 -7.83 -21.91 -0.50
N ILE A 194 -6.97 -21.23 0.25
CA ILE A 194 -6.17 -20.10 -0.24
C ILE A 194 -5.41 -20.51 -1.49
N LYS A 195 -4.66 -21.62 -1.43
CA LYS A 195 -3.88 -22.11 -2.58
C LYS A 195 -4.75 -22.36 -3.82
N ASN A 196 -5.91 -22.99 -3.65
CA ASN A 196 -6.83 -23.28 -4.75
C ASN A 196 -7.39 -21.98 -5.36
N CYS A 197 -7.82 -21.02 -4.52
CA CYS A 197 -8.33 -19.75 -5.01
C CYS A 197 -7.26 -18.95 -5.78
N LEU A 198 -6.03 -18.88 -5.25
CA LEU A 198 -4.91 -18.22 -5.94
C LEU A 198 -4.59 -18.92 -7.28
N GLN A 199 -4.61 -20.25 -7.31
CA GLN A 199 -4.39 -21.01 -8.55
C GLN A 199 -5.48 -20.73 -9.59
N ASN A 200 -6.74 -20.62 -9.18
CA ASN A 200 -7.84 -20.28 -10.08
C ASN A 200 -7.66 -18.88 -10.65
N ILE A 201 -7.41 -17.87 -9.82
CA ILE A 201 -7.19 -16.49 -10.27
C ILE A 201 -6.01 -16.41 -11.25
N CYS A 202 -4.89 -17.07 -10.94
CA CYS A 202 -3.74 -17.11 -11.85
C CYS A 202 -4.07 -17.81 -13.18
N SER A 203 -4.88 -18.87 -13.17
CA SER A 203 -5.25 -19.58 -14.40
C SER A 203 -6.19 -18.75 -15.30
N GLU A 204 -7.06 -17.92 -14.72
CA GLU A 204 -7.91 -16.97 -15.45
C GLU A 204 -7.15 -15.72 -15.93
N ASN A 205 -5.95 -15.50 -15.39
CA ASN A 205 -5.08 -14.36 -15.66
C ASN A 205 -3.66 -14.81 -16.05
N ASP A 206 -3.57 -15.79 -16.95
CA ASP A 206 -2.34 -16.42 -17.44
C ASP A 206 -1.29 -15.47 -18.06
N ARG A 207 -1.71 -14.25 -18.42
CA ARG A 207 -0.84 -13.20 -18.98
C ARG A 207 -0.19 -12.31 -17.92
N TRP A 208 -0.52 -12.47 -16.64
CA TRP A 208 0.09 -11.65 -15.60
C TRP A 208 1.61 -11.80 -15.58
N LEU A 209 2.30 -10.66 -15.59
CA LEU A 209 3.75 -10.62 -15.54
C LEU A 209 4.25 -11.19 -14.21
N PRO A 210 5.34 -11.98 -14.21
CA PRO A 210 5.94 -12.47 -12.98
C PRO A 210 6.31 -11.35 -11.99
N SER A 211 6.80 -10.22 -12.48
CA SER A 211 7.15 -9.05 -11.66
C SER A 211 5.92 -8.40 -11.00
N PHE A 212 4.76 -8.46 -11.64
CA PHE A 212 3.51 -7.97 -11.06
C PHE A 212 3.04 -8.88 -9.92
N LEU A 213 3.07 -10.20 -10.14
CA LEU A 213 2.76 -11.20 -9.11
C LEU A 213 3.73 -11.12 -7.93
N GLU A 214 5.02 -10.95 -8.19
CA GLU A 214 6.04 -10.77 -7.15
C GLU A 214 5.75 -9.53 -6.30
N ALA A 215 5.37 -8.41 -6.92
CA ALA A 215 4.96 -7.23 -6.19
C ALA A 215 3.69 -7.48 -5.35
N LEU A 216 2.66 -8.12 -5.91
CA LEU A 216 1.45 -8.47 -5.14
C LEU A 216 1.76 -9.33 -3.91
N ASN A 217 2.80 -10.17 -3.96
CA ASN A 217 3.18 -11.05 -2.86
C ASN A 217 4.07 -10.38 -1.80
N ASN A 218 4.91 -9.44 -2.22
CA ASN A 218 5.90 -8.81 -1.34
C ASN A 218 5.33 -7.63 -0.53
N PHE A 219 4.20 -7.07 -0.95
CA PHE A 219 3.61 -5.88 -0.34
C PHE A 219 2.25 -6.21 0.30
N PRO A 220 2.19 -6.41 1.63
CA PRO A 220 0.97 -6.78 2.34
C PRO A 220 -0.16 -5.74 2.30
N ASN A 221 0.12 -4.50 1.89
CA ASN A 221 -0.90 -3.47 1.80
C ASN A 221 -1.13 -3.03 0.35
N ILE A 222 -2.39 -2.78 0.04
CA ILE A 222 -2.85 -2.32 -1.27
C ILE A 222 -3.78 -1.12 -1.08
N PHE A 223 -3.60 -0.12 -1.93
CA PHE A 223 -4.50 1.00 -2.10
C PHE A 223 -5.02 0.98 -3.52
N PHE A 224 -6.31 1.25 -3.69
CA PHE A 224 -7.00 1.10 -4.96
C PHE A 224 -7.61 2.44 -5.35
N LEU A 225 -7.24 2.91 -6.53
CA LEU A 225 -7.79 4.09 -7.15
C LEU A 225 -8.71 3.57 -8.28
N ARG A 226 -10.01 3.91 -8.25
CA ARG A 226 -11.00 3.57 -9.30
C ARG A 226 -11.43 4.75 -10.15
N ASP A 227 -11.72 4.47 -11.42
CA ASP A 227 -12.53 5.31 -12.31
C ASP A 227 -12.00 6.73 -12.47
N PHE A 228 -10.69 6.88 -12.65
CA PHE A 228 -10.18 8.17 -13.11
C PHE A 228 -10.61 8.38 -14.53
N ASN A 229 -11.19 9.55 -14.79
CA ASN A 229 -11.54 10.01 -16.11
C ASN A 229 -10.27 10.34 -16.89
N ASP A 230 -9.58 9.31 -17.38
CA ASP A 230 -8.64 9.43 -18.48
C ASP A 230 -9.25 8.94 -19.78
N HIS A 231 -10.04 9.80 -20.42
CA HIS A 231 -10.38 9.60 -21.81
C HIS A 231 -9.19 10.02 -22.68
N SER A 232 -8.11 9.24 -22.66
CA SER A 232 -7.11 9.33 -23.71
C SER A 232 -7.63 8.58 -24.93
N ASP A 233 -7.67 9.23 -26.11
CA ASP A 233 -8.02 8.58 -27.38
C ASP A 233 -7.01 7.49 -27.80
N GLU A 234 -5.88 7.35 -27.08
CA GLU A 234 -4.82 6.37 -27.32
C GLU A 234 -4.94 5.14 -26.41
N GLN A 235 -4.81 3.94 -26.98
CA GLN A 235 -4.80 2.70 -26.21
C GLN A 235 -3.54 2.59 -25.33
N GLN A 236 -3.73 2.48 -24.02
CA GLN A 236 -2.66 2.18 -23.07
C GLN A 236 -2.53 0.66 -22.84
N SER A 237 -1.32 0.20 -22.55
CA SER A 237 -1.08 -1.20 -22.20
C SER A 237 -1.24 -1.41 -20.70
N CYS A 238 -2.10 -2.35 -20.30
CA CYS A 238 -2.21 -2.81 -18.92
C CYS A 238 -0.84 -3.32 -18.43
N GLN A 239 -0.38 -2.85 -17.27
CA GLN A 239 0.94 -3.21 -16.75
C GLN A 239 0.99 -4.61 -16.14
N ALA A 240 -0.16 -5.23 -15.82
CA ALA A 240 -0.20 -6.61 -15.38
C ALA A 240 -0.15 -7.59 -16.56
N CYS A 241 -0.97 -7.40 -17.61
CA CYS A 241 -1.14 -8.39 -18.69
C CYS A 241 -0.59 -7.98 -20.06
N LEU A 242 -0.06 -6.76 -20.19
CA LEU A 242 0.47 -6.13 -21.41
C LEU A 242 -0.53 -5.99 -22.57
N LEU A 243 -1.80 -6.32 -22.37
CA LEU A 243 -2.83 -6.09 -23.37
C LEU A 243 -3.14 -4.60 -23.47
N LYS A 244 -3.27 -4.11 -24.69
CA LYS A 244 -3.76 -2.77 -24.98
C LYS A 244 -5.26 -2.71 -24.70
N CYS A 245 -5.67 -1.74 -23.90
CA CYS A 245 -7.07 -1.51 -23.55
C CYS A 245 -7.39 -0.02 -23.72
N LEU A 246 -8.63 0.28 -24.09
CA LEU A 246 -9.14 1.66 -24.10
C LEU A 246 -9.39 2.16 -22.67
N ASP A 247 -9.69 1.24 -21.75
CA ASP A 247 -10.11 1.55 -20.37
C ASP A 247 -9.06 1.09 -19.34
N VAL A 248 -7.82 1.58 -19.43
CA VAL A 248 -6.84 1.49 -18.33
C VAL A 248 -7.09 2.66 -17.38
N ASN A 249 -8.20 2.59 -16.64
CA ASN A 249 -8.65 3.66 -15.74
C ASN A 249 -8.55 3.29 -14.25
N GLN A 250 -7.91 2.16 -13.94
CA GLN A 250 -7.70 1.68 -12.58
C GLN A 250 -6.22 1.72 -12.25
N ALA A 251 -5.91 2.07 -10.99
CA ALA A 251 -4.58 1.85 -10.46
C ALA A 251 -4.60 1.28 -9.07
N ILE A 252 -3.52 0.57 -8.79
CA ILE A 252 -3.21 0.09 -7.45
C ILE A 252 -1.87 0.64 -7.02
N GLN A 253 -1.78 1.00 -5.75
CA GLN A 253 -0.53 1.29 -5.07
C GLN A 253 -0.32 0.21 -4.02
N LEU A 254 0.72 -0.58 -4.19
CA LEU A 254 1.17 -1.54 -3.20
C LEU A 254 2.19 -0.87 -2.30
N TYR A 255 2.09 -1.08 -1.00
CA TYR A 255 3.00 -0.45 -0.05
C TYR A 255 3.24 -1.31 1.19
N THR A 256 4.38 -1.08 1.84
CA THR A 256 4.65 -1.73 3.10
C THR A 256 5.68 -1.02 3.96
N GLU A 257 5.49 -1.10 5.27
CA GLU A 257 6.46 -0.74 6.31
C GLU A 257 7.31 -1.95 6.74
N GLU A 258 6.75 -3.15 6.61
CA GLU A 258 7.37 -4.41 7.02
C GLU A 258 7.06 -5.52 6.02
N VAL A 259 8.00 -6.44 5.81
CA VAL A 259 7.73 -7.67 5.05
C VAL A 259 7.48 -8.78 6.05
N TYR A 260 6.96 -9.93 5.61
CA TYR A 260 6.76 -11.07 6.51
C TYR A 260 7.11 -12.37 5.82
N ASP A 261 7.43 -13.37 6.64
CA ASP A 261 7.67 -14.72 6.18
C ASP A 261 6.35 -15.45 5.93
N THR A 262 6.09 -15.90 4.72
CA THR A 262 4.78 -16.45 4.34
C THR A 262 4.49 -17.84 4.93
N GLU A 263 5.52 -18.57 5.38
CA GLU A 263 5.35 -19.89 6.00
C GLU A 263 5.11 -19.78 7.50
N THR A 264 5.82 -18.86 8.14
CA THR A 264 5.81 -18.68 9.59
C THR A 264 4.93 -17.53 10.07
N ILE A 265 4.53 -16.61 9.18
CA ILE A 265 3.73 -15.39 9.47
C ILE A 265 4.50 -14.40 10.36
N VAL A 266 5.82 -14.54 10.47
CA VAL A 266 6.66 -13.67 11.30
C VAL A 266 7.00 -12.38 10.52
N PRO A 267 6.71 -11.19 11.07
CA PRO A 267 7.14 -9.92 10.50
C PRO A 267 8.66 -9.80 10.48
N LYS A 268 9.19 -9.18 9.43
CA LYS A 268 10.61 -8.91 9.19
C LYS A 268 10.75 -7.45 8.83
N MET A 269 11.50 -6.72 9.66
CA MET A 269 11.88 -5.35 9.35
C MET A 269 12.76 -5.33 8.10
N LEU A 270 12.54 -4.34 7.24
CA LEU A 270 13.39 -4.10 6.08
C LEU A 270 14.77 -3.64 6.59
N THR A 271 15.78 -4.49 6.47
CA THR A 271 17.10 -4.34 7.11
C THR A 271 17.90 -3.11 6.68
N ASN A 272 17.43 -2.34 5.69
CA ASN A 272 18.11 -1.15 5.14
C ASN A 272 17.20 0.10 5.08
N CYS A 273 16.02 0.09 5.71
CA CYS A 273 15.07 1.20 5.62
C CYS A 273 14.80 1.74 7.03
N GLU A 274 15.64 2.67 7.51
CA GLU A 274 15.29 3.51 8.65
C GLU A 274 14.16 4.46 8.20
N ASN A 275 12.90 4.01 8.33
CA ASN A 275 11.64 4.76 8.15
C ASN A 275 11.11 4.99 6.73
N THR A 276 11.47 4.17 5.74
CA THR A 276 10.94 4.32 4.37
C THR A 276 9.87 3.28 4.07
N VAL A 277 8.60 3.71 3.95
CA VAL A 277 7.54 2.86 3.35
C VAL A 277 7.94 2.57 1.91
N CYS A 278 8.15 1.31 1.57
CA CYS A 278 8.36 0.92 0.18
C CYS A 278 7.02 0.93 -0.53
N ASN A 279 6.93 1.53 -1.72
CA ASN A 279 5.72 1.52 -2.54
C ASN A 279 6.00 1.26 -4.02
N ILE A 280 5.02 0.67 -4.70
CA ILE A 280 5.03 0.42 -6.14
C ILE A 280 3.61 0.57 -6.69
N ASP A 281 3.50 1.23 -7.84
CA ASP A 281 2.20 1.51 -8.47
C ASP A 281 2.04 0.69 -9.76
N PHE A 282 0.80 0.27 -10.03
CA PHE A 282 0.42 -0.41 -11.27
C PHE A 282 -0.86 0.16 -11.88
N TYR A 283 -0.86 0.28 -13.20
CA TYR A 283 -1.97 0.75 -14.03
C TYR A 283 -2.58 -0.40 -14.80
N LEU A 284 -3.85 -0.65 -14.52
CA LEU A 284 -4.49 -1.92 -14.81
C LEU A 284 -5.77 -1.70 -15.61
N CYS A 285 -6.05 -2.62 -16.53
CA CYS A 285 -7.41 -2.74 -17.04
C CYS A 285 -8.33 -3.25 -15.93
N ASN A 286 -9.63 -2.96 -16.03
CA ASN A 286 -10.65 -3.36 -15.04
C ASN A 286 -10.52 -4.83 -14.60
N LYS A 287 -10.40 -5.75 -15.56
CA LYS A 287 -10.23 -7.19 -15.27
C LYS A 287 -9.03 -7.46 -14.37
N CYS A 288 -7.86 -6.92 -14.73
CA CYS A 288 -6.64 -7.17 -13.94
C CYS A 288 -6.70 -6.48 -12.58
N ALA A 289 -7.33 -5.31 -12.50
CA ALA A 289 -7.46 -4.55 -11.27
C ALA A 289 -8.34 -5.30 -10.25
N ASP A 290 -9.54 -5.73 -10.65
CA ASP A 290 -10.43 -6.49 -9.77
C ASP A 290 -9.82 -7.83 -9.37
N ALA A 291 -9.20 -8.55 -10.32
CA ALA A 291 -8.53 -9.81 -10.02
C ALA A 291 -7.31 -9.62 -9.10
N ALA A 292 -6.53 -8.54 -9.26
CA ALA A 292 -5.39 -8.23 -8.39
C ALA A 292 -5.83 -7.93 -6.96
N LEU A 293 -6.92 -7.19 -6.78
CA LEU A 293 -7.48 -6.92 -5.45
C LEU A 293 -7.95 -8.22 -4.77
N LYS A 294 -8.65 -9.10 -5.50
CA LYS A 294 -9.05 -10.42 -5.00
C LYS A 294 -7.82 -11.27 -4.63
N TYR A 295 -6.86 -11.36 -5.55
CA TYR A 295 -5.61 -12.11 -5.35
C TYR A 295 -4.87 -11.65 -4.09
N HIS A 296 -4.63 -10.34 -3.97
CA HIS A 296 -3.92 -9.72 -2.86
C HIS A 296 -4.58 -10.03 -1.51
N LYS A 297 -5.90 -9.84 -1.40
CA LYS A 297 -6.67 -10.17 -0.20
C LYS A 297 -6.53 -11.65 0.19
N ILE A 298 -6.61 -12.56 -0.78
CA ILE A 298 -6.52 -14.00 -0.54
C ILE A 298 -5.08 -14.37 -0.12
N TYR A 299 -4.08 -13.83 -0.81
CA TYR A 299 -2.67 -14.12 -0.55
C TYR A 299 -2.26 -13.70 0.87
N HIS A 300 -2.67 -12.49 1.27
CA HIS A 300 -2.36 -11.90 2.56
C HIS A 300 -3.36 -12.23 3.66
N LEU A 301 -4.38 -13.05 3.41
CA LEU A 301 -5.45 -13.33 4.38
C LEU A 301 -4.92 -13.79 5.75
N ARG A 302 -3.98 -14.75 5.76
CA ARG A 302 -3.38 -15.26 7.00
C ARG A 302 -2.66 -14.15 7.78
N TYR A 303 -1.93 -13.30 7.07
CA TYR A 303 -1.22 -12.16 7.65
C TYR A 303 -2.19 -11.08 8.15
N SER A 304 -3.27 -10.81 7.43
CA SER A 304 -4.31 -9.86 7.83
C SER A 304 -4.98 -10.29 9.14
N ILE A 305 -5.35 -11.58 9.26
CA ILE A 305 -5.92 -12.12 10.52
C ILE A 305 -4.89 -12.03 11.66
N PHE A 306 -3.60 -12.26 11.38
CA PHE A 306 -2.53 -12.08 12.35
C PHE A 306 -2.44 -10.63 12.86
N LYS A 307 -2.38 -9.63 11.97
CA LYS A 307 -2.32 -8.21 12.37
C LYS A 307 -3.59 -7.75 13.10
N ALA A 308 -4.76 -8.24 12.70
CA ALA A 308 -6.01 -8.01 13.43
C ALA A 308 -5.96 -8.60 14.86
N SER A 309 -5.37 -9.78 15.02
CA SER A 309 -5.19 -10.43 16.32
C SER A 309 -4.18 -9.67 17.20
N GLU A 310 -3.07 -9.22 16.63
CA GLU A 310 -2.06 -8.38 17.30
C GLU A 310 -2.70 -7.09 17.83
N MET A 311 -3.43 -6.36 16.97
CA MET A 311 -4.13 -5.13 17.37
C MET A 311 -5.17 -5.39 18.46
N LYS A 312 -5.94 -6.49 18.37
CA LYS A 312 -6.95 -6.83 19.38
C LYS A 312 -6.33 -7.14 20.75
N LEU A 313 -5.18 -7.84 20.78
CA LEU A 313 -4.42 -8.10 22.00
C LEU A 313 -3.88 -6.80 22.61
N GLU A 314 -3.34 -5.91 21.79
CA GLU A 314 -2.84 -4.60 22.23
C GLU A 314 -3.95 -3.75 22.86
N LEU A 315 -5.11 -3.63 22.19
CA LEU A 315 -6.25 -2.90 22.72
C LEU A 315 -6.75 -3.50 24.04
N THR A 316 -6.95 -4.83 24.07
CA THR A 316 -7.49 -5.53 25.25
C THR A 316 -6.54 -5.47 26.45
N SER A 317 -5.23 -5.56 26.21
CA SER A 317 -4.20 -5.42 27.27
C SER A 317 -4.07 -3.98 27.78
N THR A 318 -4.27 -2.99 26.91
CA THR A 318 -4.29 -1.57 27.30
C THR A 318 -5.52 -1.24 28.14
N GLU A 319 -6.68 -1.79 27.79
CA GLU A 319 -7.93 -1.60 28.53
C GLU A 319 -7.96 -2.36 29.87
N ASN A 320 -7.24 -3.48 29.98
CA ASN A 320 -7.20 -4.33 31.17
C ASN A 320 -5.74 -4.63 31.61
N PRO A 321 -5.00 -3.64 32.15
CA PRO A 321 -3.57 -3.78 32.46
C PRO A 321 -3.25 -4.83 33.53
N GLU A 322 -4.24 -5.26 34.31
CA GLU A 322 -4.11 -6.27 35.36
C GLU A 322 -4.21 -7.71 34.86
N TYR A 323 -4.62 -7.92 33.60
CA TYR A 323 -4.78 -9.26 33.03
C TYR A 323 -3.43 -9.92 32.70
N SER A 324 -3.31 -11.21 32.99
CA SER A 324 -2.23 -12.04 32.44
C SER A 324 -2.40 -12.23 30.94
N VAL A 325 -1.33 -12.64 30.25
CA VAL A 325 -1.36 -12.92 28.80
C VAL A 325 -2.45 -13.93 28.45
N GLU A 326 -2.63 -14.97 29.25
CA GLU A 326 -3.67 -15.98 29.06
C GLU A 326 -5.08 -15.40 29.23
N GLN A 327 -5.26 -14.49 30.20
CA GLN A 327 -6.53 -13.81 30.42
C GLN A 327 -6.87 -12.86 29.27
N VAL A 328 -5.88 -12.15 28.72
CA VAL A 328 -6.06 -11.30 27.53
C VAL A 328 -6.47 -12.14 26.32
N ILE A 329 -5.78 -13.26 26.05
CA ILE A 329 -6.14 -14.17 24.94
C ILE A 329 -7.57 -14.69 25.11
N GLU A 330 -7.93 -15.14 26.31
CA GLU A 330 -9.26 -15.68 26.59
C GLU A 330 -10.35 -14.61 26.44
N GLN A 331 -10.08 -13.37 26.85
CA GLN A 331 -10.97 -12.24 26.64
C GLN A 331 -11.17 -11.93 25.16
N CYS A 332 -10.08 -11.88 24.36
CA CYS A 332 -10.16 -11.67 22.91
C CYS A 332 -10.95 -12.78 22.21
N LYS A 333 -10.73 -14.04 22.62
CA LYS A 333 -11.43 -15.22 22.08
C LYS A 333 -12.92 -15.20 22.39
N ASN A 334 -13.31 -14.70 23.56
CA ASN A 334 -14.70 -14.63 23.99
C ASN A 334 -15.45 -13.40 23.48
N ASP A 335 -14.77 -12.47 22.78
CA ASP A 335 -15.41 -11.41 22.02
C ASP A 335 -16.02 -11.99 20.74
N THR A 336 -17.22 -12.56 20.88
CA THR A 336 -17.92 -13.25 19.79
C THR A 336 -18.20 -12.33 18.61
N GLU A 337 -18.49 -11.04 18.86
CA GLU A 337 -18.78 -10.08 17.80
C GLU A 337 -17.54 -9.83 16.95
N TRP A 338 -16.39 -9.56 17.58
CA TRP A 338 -15.13 -9.36 16.87
C TRP A 338 -14.70 -10.61 16.11
N VAL A 339 -14.74 -11.79 16.75
CA VAL A 339 -14.34 -13.06 16.12
C VAL A 339 -15.25 -13.38 14.92
N GLU A 340 -16.57 -13.27 15.08
CA GLU A 340 -17.51 -13.56 14.00
C GLU A 340 -17.34 -12.61 12.83
N ASN A 341 -17.19 -11.30 13.08
CA ASN A 341 -16.95 -10.32 12.03
C ASN A 341 -15.66 -10.63 11.27
N LEU A 342 -14.55 -10.90 11.96
CA LEU A 342 -13.27 -11.25 11.33
C LEU A 342 -13.35 -12.54 10.51
N CYS A 343 -14.06 -13.56 11.00
CA CYS A 343 -14.28 -14.80 10.27
C CYS A 343 -15.18 -14.60 9.05
N ILE A 344 -16.22 -13.76 9.13
CA ILE A 344 -17.09 -13.44 8.00
C ILE A 344 -16.28 -12.69 6.92
N GLU A 345 -15.46 -11.71 7.30
CA GLU A 345 -14.58 -11.00 6.37
C GLU A 345 -13.62 -11.97 5.68
N GLY A 346 -12.96 -12.85 6.44
CA GLY A 346 -12.05 -13.85 5.88
C GLY A 346 -12.75 -14.88 4.98
N ALA A 347 -13.98 -15.29 5.33
CA ALA A 347 -14.78 -16.18 4.51
C ALA A 347 -15.18 -15.49 3.20
N ASN A 348 -15.62 -14.23 3.25
CA ASN A 348 -15.99 -13.46 2.06
C ASN A 348 -14.81 -13.31 1.09
N VAL A 349 -13.58 -13.18 1.60
CA VAL A 349 -12.36 -13.15 0.77
C VAL A 349 -12.12 -14.48 0.04
N ILE A 350 -12.33 -15.62 0.71
CA ILE A 350 -12.12 -16.95 0.13
C ILE A 350 -13.26 -17.32 -0.85
N LEU A 351 -14.49 -16.90 -0.52
CA LEU A 351 -15.72 -17.29 -1.21
C LEU A 351 -16.13 -16.32 -2.34
N SER A 352 -15.47 -15.18 -2.50
CA SER A 352 -15.77 -14.25 -3.59
C SER A 352 -15.41 -14.87 -4.94
N GLU A 353 -16.36 -15.57 -5.56
CA GLU A 353 -16.30 -15.96 -6.98
C GLU A 353 -16.32 -14.72 -7.89
#